data_AF-A0A238IUH2-F1
#
_entry.id   AF-A0A238IUH2-F1
#
_cell.length_a   1.000
_cell.length_b   1.000
_cell.length_c   1.000
_cell.angle_alpha   90.00
_cell.angle_beta   90.00
_cell.angle_gamma   90.00
#
_symmetry.space_group_name_H-M   'P 1'
#
loop_
_entity.id
_entity.type
_entity.pdbx_description
1 polymer ?
#
loop_
_entity_poly.entity_id
_entity_poly.type
_entity_poly.pdbx_seq_one_letter_code
_entity_poly.pdbx_strand_id
1 'polypeptide(L)'
;MSKSPNSNILFPAVGGAALLIGGAFAAASVGYGNDRIETLQQSFERERATAQAQALRVSELEASLSEVQSSAAEQLQAIEETTASRVQALEQEVATLRMQVETAGQRGDVALASSSGTATVHSQGVPASGAALGLGRPAFDEEIAAWDVKVLPDGRGLPEGSGDVWTGDEVFAEYCAACHGDFAEGRDAWPVLAGGFDTLDDRDPVKTVGSYWPYLSTVWDYVHRSMPFGAAGTLTDDEVYAITAYILYSNDLVDEDFVLSRETFGDVVMYNADGFIVDDRPVTEYPIWTGEPCMSDCKSAPAEITRRATDVGVTPADDGSMAESQMEKELASLGGVEWGKERVAGSVFMDPNAEPEEEAAAEEAPAEQVASAESTTDATAAAEGPDPSLVAAGESAFRQCASCHQIGEGAKNRSGPQLNGVFGRVVGSVEGFRYSNAIKDASSEGVVWDEETLSGFLADPKGYLNGTRMSFRGVKDEADLAAIIAYLASFQE
;
A
#
# COMPACT_ATOMS: atom_id res chain seq x y z
N MET A 1 -71.79 28.35 -47.66
CA MET A 1 -72.32 27.15 -48.34
C MET A 1 -71.18 26.47 -49.09
N SER A 2 -70.89 25.22 -48.72
CA SER A 2 -70.43 24.07 -49.53
C SER A 2 -69.52 24.23 -50.77
N LYS A 3 -68.48 23.37 -50.80
CA LYS A 3 -67.80 22.66 -51.92
C LYS A 3 -66.44 23.15 -52.46
N SER A 4 -65.43 22.29 -52.20
CA SER A 4 -64.23 21.86 -52.98
C SER A 4 -64.28 22.11 -54.50
N PRO A 5 -63.16 22.27 -55.28
CA PRO A 5 -62.00 21.38 -55.22
C PRO A 5 -60.57 21.84 -55.62
N ASN A 6 -59.64 20.90 -55.35
CA ASN A 6 -58.37 20.57 -56.01
C ASN A 6 -57.05 21.26 -55.62
N SER A 7 -56.23 20.43 -54.96
CA SER A 7 -54.81 20.58 -54.63
C SER A 7 -53.89 20.52 -55.85
N ASN A 8 -52.89 21.40 -55.85
CA ASN A 8 -51.56 21.17 -56.41
C ASN A 8 -50.56 21.39 -55.27
N ILE A 9 -49.89 20.34 -54.79
CA ILE A 9 -48.74 20.48 -53.88
C ILE A 9 -47.63 19.55 -54.36
N LEU A 10 -46.48 20.18 -54.60
CA LEU A 10 -45.18 19.61 -54.91
C LEU A 10 -44.70 18.62 -53.84
N PHE A 11 -44.06 17.54 -54.28
CA PHE A 11 -43.11 16.78 -53.48
C PHE A 11 -41.76 17.53 -53.37
N PRO A 12 -41.08 17.44 -52.22
CA PRO A 12 -39.65 17.21 -52.24
C PRO A 12 -39.23 15.98 -51.42
N ALA A 13 -38.16 15.36 -51.91
CA ALA A 13 -37.53 14.16 -51.42
C ALA A 13 -36.72 14.40 -50.13
N VAL A 14 -37.03 13.68 -49.06
CA VAL A 14 -36.11 13.42 -47.93
C VAL A 14 -36.43 12.03 -47.38
N GLY A 15 -35.83 10.98 -47.96
CA GLY A 15 -36.06 9.59 -47.53
C GLY A 15 -34.82 8.69 -47.53
N GLY A 16 -33.63 9.23 -47.82
CA GLY A 16 -32.40 8.43 -47.96
C GLY A 16 -31.50 8.42 -46.72
N ALA A 17 -31.49 9.48 -45.90
CA ALA A 17 -30.51 9.63 -44.82
C ALA A 17 -30.84 8.82 -43.55
N ALA A 18 -32.12 8.58 -43.26
CA ALA A 18 -32.54 7.90 -42.03
C ALA A 18 -32.26 6.39 -42.03
N LEU A 19 -32.20 5.75 -43.21
CA LEU A 19 -31.92 4.31 -43.34
C LEU A 19 -30.43 3.98 -43.25
N LEU A 20 -29.55 4.91 -43.62
CA LEU A 20 -28.09 4.70 -43.54
C LEU A 20 -27.56 4.86 -42.11
N ILE A 21 -28.15 5.76 -41.30
CA ILE A 21 -27.74 5.96 -39.90
C ILE A 21 -28.24 4.81 -39.01
N GLY A 22 -29.46 4.31 -39.23
CA GLY A 22 -29.99 3.14 -38.51
C GLY A 22 -29.21 1.84 -38.78
N GLY A 23 -28.74 1.64 -40.01
CA GLY A 23 -27.91 0.48 -40.37
C GLY A 23 -26.51 0.52 -39.72
N ALA A 24 -25.90 1.71 -39.63
CA ALA A 24 -24.59 1.88 -38.99
C ALA A 24 -24.65 1.64 -37.46
N PHE A 25 -25.72 2.10 -36.79
CA PHE A 25 -25.90 1.89 -35.35
C PHE A 25 -26.18 0.42 -35.01
N ALA A 26 -26.94 -0.30 -35.84
CA ALA A 26 -27.18 -1.73 -35.67
C ALA A 26 -25.91 -2.58 -35.93
N ALA A 27 -25.08 -2.20 -36.92
CA ALA A 27 -23.81 -2.89 -37.16
C ALA A 27 -22.79 -2.65 -36.05
N ALA A 28 -22.71 -1.42 -35.53
CA ALA A 28 -21.80 -1.07 -34.43
C ALA A 28 -22.20 -1.75 -33.10
N SER A 29 -23.50 -1.85 -32.81
CA SER A 29 -24.00 -2.53 -31.60
C SER A 29 -23.84 -4.06 -31.65
N VAL A 30 -23.95 -4.68 -32.83
CA VAL A 30 -23.64 -6.11 -33.02
C VAL A 30 -22.13 -6.37 -32.92
N GLY A 31 -21.29 -5.48 -33.46
CA GLY A 31 -19.83 -5.55 -33.32
C GLY A 31 -19.40 -5.48 -31.84
N TYR A 32 -19.91 -4.49 -31.11
CA TYR A 32 -19.65 -4.33 -29.68
C TYR A 32 -20.13 -5.52 -28.84
N GLY A 33 -21.28 -6.11 -29.19
CA GLY A 33 -21.78 -7.32 -28.55
C GLY A 33 -20.88 -8.53 -28.78
N ASN A 34 -20.38 -8.72 -30.00
CA ASN A 34 -19.49 -9.83 -30.35
C ASN A 34 -18.12 -9.70 -29.69
N ASP A 35 -17.51 -8.51 -29.70
CA ASP A 35 -16.20 -8.27 -29.07
C ASP A 35 -16.26 -8.55 -27.56
N ARG A 36 -17.36 -8.17 -26.91
CA ARG A 36 -17.59 -8.44 -25.49
C ARG A 36 -17.84 -9.92 -25.20
N ILE A 37 -18.50 -10.65 -26.09
CA ILE A 37 -18.65 -12.11 -25.97
C ILE A 37 -17.30 -12.79 -26.12
N GLU A 38 -16.47 -12.40 -27.08
CA GLU A 38 -15.14 -12.96 -27.30
C GLU A 38 -14.23 -12.70 -26.11
N THR A 39 -14.25 -11.47 -25.57
CA THR A 39 -13.48 -11.10 -24.38
C THR A 39 -13.91 -11.92 -23.16
N LEU A 40 -15.21 -12.13 -22.96
CA LEU A 40 -15.74 -12.96 -21.87
C LEU A 40 -15.42 -14.44 -22.03
N GLN A 41 -15.37 -14.94 -23.27
CA GLN A 41 -14.94 -16.31 -23.54
C GLN A 41 -13.46 -16.50 -23.22
N GLN A 42 -12.61 -15.55 -23.60
CA GLN A 42 -11.19 -15.56 -23.27
C GLN A 42 -10.95 -15.46 -21.76
N SER A 43 -11.70 -14.62 -21.05
CA SER A 43 -11.58 -14.52 -19.59
C SER A 43 -12.02 -15.81 -18.90
N PHE A 44 -13.11 -16.43 -19.35
CA PHE A 44 -13.58 -17.71 -18.83
C PHE A 44 -12.59 -18.86 -19.10
N GLU A 45 -11.97 -18.90 -20.28
CA GLU A 45 -10.94 -19.89 -20.60
C GLU A 45 -9.68 -19.68 -19.73
N ARG A 46 -9.29 -18.43 -19.48
CA ARG A 46 -8.18 -18.10 -18.57
C ARG A 46 -8.49 -18.53 -17.14
N GLU A 47 -9.67 -18.20 -16.61
CA GLU A 47 -10.09 -18.64 -15.27
C GLU A 47 -10.14 -20.16 -15.14
N ARG A 48 -10.65 -20.85 -16.17
CA ARG A 48 -10.68 -22.32 -16.20
C ARG A 48 -9.28 -22.92 -16.21
N ALA A 49 -8.34 -22.35 -16.96
CA ALA A 49 -6.94 -22.79 -16.97
C ALA A 49 -6.29 -22.60 -15.60
N THR A 50 -6.53 -21.45 -14.95
CA THR A 50 -6.06 -21.18 -13.58
C THR A 50 -6.63 -22.20 -12.58
N ALA A 51 -7.94 -22.47 -12.64
CA ALA A 51 -8.57 -23.46 -11.77
C ALA A 51 -8.01 -24.88 -11.98
N GLN A 52 -7.69 -25.26 -13.21
CA GLN A 52 -7.04 -26.54 -13.51
C GLN A 52 -5.61 -26.61 -12.96
N ALA A 53 -4.83 -25.53 -13.08
CA ALA A 53 -3.50 -25.46 -12.51
C ALA A 53 -3.52 -25.54 -10.98
N GLN A 54 -4.47 -24.85 -10.33
CA GLN A 54 -4.68 -24.94 -8.89
C GLN A 54 -5.06 -26.36 -8.45
N ALA A 55 -5.96 -27.04 -9.17
CA ALA A 55 -6.34 -28.41 -8.87
C ALA A 55 -5.17 -29.39 -8.95
N LEU A 56 -4.26 -29.23 -9.92
CA LEU A 56 -3.04 -30.03 -10.02
C LEU A 56 -2.11 -29.77 -8.83
N ARG A 57 -1.92 -28.50 -8.45
CA ARG A 57 -1.09 -28.14 -7.29
C ARG A 57 -1.64 -28.69 -5.98
N VAL A 58 -2.97 -28.68 -5.80
CA VAL A 58 -3.61 -29.34 -4.64
C VAL A 58 -3.29 -30.83 -4.62
N SER A 59 -3.36 -31.52 -5.77
CA SER A 59 -3.03 -32.96 -5.83
C SER A 59 -1.55 -33.26 -5.52
N GLU A 60 -0.63 -32.38 -5.92
CA GLU A 60 0.80 -32.49 -5.58
C GLU A 60 1.05 -32.23 -4.08
N LEU A 61 0.34 -31.27 -3.49
CA LEU A 61 0.39 -30.99 -2.05
C LEU A 61 -0.19 -32.14 -1.23
N GLU A 62 -1.28 -32.78 -1.67
CA GLU A 62 -1.84 -33.96 -1.02
C GLU A 62 -0.85 -35.13 -1.04
N ALA A 63 -0.16 -35.35 -2.16
CA ALA A 63 0.89 -36.36 -2.26
C ALA A 63 2.07 -36.06 -1.30
N SER A 64 2.52 -34.79 -1.27
CA SER A 64 3.60 -34.34 -0.39
C SER A 64 3.24 -34.45 1.10
N LEU A 65 1.99 -34.10 1.46
CA LEU A 65 1.47 -34.24 2.82
C LEU A 65 1.46 -35.71 3.26
N SER A 66 1.06 -36.62 2.37
CA SER A 66 1.09 -38.06 2.66
C SER A 66 2.52 -38.56 2.91
N GLU A 67 3.51 -38.06 2.16
CA GLU A 67 4.92 -38.42 2.36
C GLU A 67 5.43 -37.92 3.70
N VAL A 68 5.18 -36.64 4.03
CA VAL A 68 5.55 -36.05 5.33
C VAL A 68 4.90 -36.79 6.50
N GLN A 69 3.62 -37.14 6.39
CA GLN A 69 2.92 -37.92 7.42
C GLN A 69 3.55 -39.30 7.61
N SER A 70 3.94 -39.97 6.53
CA SER A 70 4.62 -41.27 6.62
C SER A 70 6.00 -41.17 7.28
N SER A 71 6.80 -40.16 6.90
CA SER A 71 8.10 -39.90 7.53
C SER A 71 7.96 -39.53 9.01
N ALA A 72 6.94 -38.74 9.38
CA ALA A 72 6.69 -38.38 10.76
C ALA A 72 6.29 -39.61 11.60
N ALA A 73 5.47 -40.51 11.04
CA ALA A 73 5.09 -41.76 11.70
C ALA A 73 6.32 -42.68 11.93
N GLU A 74 7.20 -42.81 10.94
CA GLU A 74 8.44 -43.59 11.08
C GLU A 74 9.37 -43.00 12.15
N GLN A 75 9.51 -41.67 12.19
CA GLN A 75 10.31 -40.99 13.22
C GLN A 75 9.72 -41.17 14.62
N LEU A 76 8.40 -41.07 14.77
CA LEU A 76 7.71 -41.32 16.03
C LEU A 76 7.95 -42.75 16.53
N GLN A 77 7.83 -43.74 15.64
CA GLN A 77 8.11 -45.13 15.99
C GLN A 77 9.57 -45.31 16.45
N ALA A 78 10.54 -44.70 15.75
CA ALA A 78 11.94 -44.75 16.14
C ALA A 78 12.20 -44.11 17.51
N ILE A 79 11.51 -43.01 17.83
CA ILE A 79 11.58 -42.35 19.13
C ILE A 79 10.98 -43.23 20.23
N GLU A 80 9.83 -43.86 19.98
CA GLU A 80 9.18 -44.77 20.92
C GLU A 80 10.07 -45.98 21.23
N GLU A 81 10.66 -46.61 20.20
CA GLU A 81 11.58 -47.74 20.37
C GLU A 81 12.84 -47.35 21.16
N THR A 82 13.42 -46.18 20.84
CA THR A 82 14.58 -45.65 21.55
C THR A 82 14.25 -45.33 23.01
N THR A 83 13.08 -44.75 23.26
CA THR A 83 12.62 -44.40 24.61
C THR A 83 12.34 -45.66 25.42
N ALA A 84 11.68 -46.66 24.85
CA ALA A 84 11.43 -47.95 25.49
C ALA A 84 12.74 -48.66 25.86
N SER A 85 13.73 -48.66 24.96
CA SER A 85 15.06 -49.23 25.24
C SER A 85 15.76 -48.49 26.39
N ARG A 86 15.68 -47.15 26.43
CA ARG A 86 16.25 -46.34 27.53
C ARG A 86 15.55 -46.58 28.85
N VAL A 87 14.23 -46.71 28.86
CA VAL A 87 13.46 -47.05 30.07
C VAL A 87 13.87 -48.43 30.59
N GLN A 88 14.00 -49.42 29.71
CA GLN A 88 14.44 -50.77 30.11
C GLN A 88 15.86 -50.77 30.69
N ALA A 89 16.78 -49.97 30.12
CA ALA A 89 18.13 -49.81 30.65
C ALA A 89 18.11 -49.18 32.06
N LEU A 90 17.29 -48.15 32.27
CA LEU A 90 17.11 -47.50 33.58
C LEU A 90 16.50 -48.45 34.61
N GLU A 91 15.54 -49.30 34.22
CA GLU A 91 14.96 -50.30 35.12
C GLU A 91 16.01 -51.33 35.59
N GLN A 92 16.90 -51.77 34.69
CA GLN A 92 18.00 -52.66 35.04
C GLN A 92 19.01 -52.00 36.00
N GLU A 93 19.31 -50.72 35.78
CA GLU A 93 20.19 -49.95 36.64
C GLU A 93 19.59 -49.77 38.04
N VAL A 94 18.30 -49.42 38.12
CA VAL A 94 17.56 -49.32 39.39
C VAL A 94 17.51 -50.67 40.12
N ALA A 95 17.30 -51.78 39.40
CA ALA A 95 17.32 -53.12 39.99
C ALA A 95 18.71 -53.46 40.58
N THR A 96 19.78 -53.08 39.88
CA THR A 96 21.16 -53.26 40.34
C THR A 96 21.45 -52.43 41.59
N LEU A 97 21.03 -51.16 41.60
CA LEU A 97 21.18 -50.27 42.76
C LEU A 97 20.40 -50.78 43.98
N ARG A 98 19.18 -51.30 43.80
CA ARG A 98 18.42 -51.93 44.89
C ARG A 98 19.20 -53.09 45.53
N MET A 99 19.78 -53.97 44.71
CA MET A 99 20.61 -55.09 45.20
C MET A 99 21.84 -54.59 45.97
N GLN A 100 22.49 -53.52 45.51
CA GLN A 100 23.63 -52.92 46.20
C GLN A 100 23.24 -52.33 47.56
N VAL A 101 22.10 -51.64 47.65
CA VAL A 101 21.56 -51.09 48.90
C VAL A 101 21.22 -52.20 49.90
N GLU A 102 20.56 -53.28 49.45
CA GLU A 102 20.28 -54.44 50.31
C GLU A 102 21.57 -55.11 50.82
N THR A 103 22.58 -55.22 49.95
CA THR A 103 23.89 -55.79 50.33
C THR A 103 24.62 -54.88 51.32
N ALA A 104 24.54 -53.56 51.17
CA ALA A 104 25.10 -52.60 52.13
C ALA A 104 24.39 -52.66 53.49
N GLY A 105 23.07 -52.84 53.50
CA GLY A 105 22.28 -53.06 54.71
C GLY A 105 22.65 -54.33 55.47
N GLN A 106 23.03 -55.40 54.76
CA GLN A 106 23.50 -56.66 55.37
C GLN A 106 24.94 -56.60 55.91
N ARG A 107 25.78 -55.65 55.44
CA ARG A 107 27.15 -55.47 55.95
C ARG A 107 27.24 -54.66 57.24
N GLY A 108 26.16 -54.06 57.72
CA GLY A 108 26.14 -53.37 59.01
C GLY A 108 26.95 -52.06 59.06
N ASP A 109 27.24 -51.44 57.92
CA ASP A 109 27.99 -50.18 57.84
C ASP A 109 27.07 -48.94 57.86
N VAL A 110 26.07 -48.91 58.75
CA VAL A 110 25.30 -47.69 59.05
C VAL A 110 25.52 -47.29 60.51
N ALA A 111 26.54 -46.48 60.73
CA ALA A 111 26.74 -45.78 61.99
C ALA A 111 25.67 -44.69 62.16
N LEU A 112 24.65 -44.98 62.96
CA LEU A 112 23.70 -43.99 63.47
C LEU A 112 24.40 -43.07 64.48
N ALA A 113 24.87 -41.91 64.02
CA ALA A 113 25.23 -40.81 64.90
C ALA A 113 23.97 -40.00 65.24
N SER A 114 23.45 -40.19 66.46
CA SER A 114 22.47 -39.28 67.06
C SER A 114 23.15 -37.97 67.45
N SER A 115 22.83 -36.88 66.76
CA SER A 115 22.97 -35.53 67.31
C SER A 115 21.75 -34.69 66.92
N SER A 116 21.01 -34.28 67.95
CA SER A 116 19.88 -33.36 67.86
C SER A 116 20.33 -32.03 67.26
N GLY A 117 19.85 -31.74 66.06
CA GLY A 117 19.96 -30.45 65.39
C GLY A 117 18.98 -30.44 64.22
N THR A 118 18.03 -29.52 64.24
CA THR A 118 17.11 -29.27 63.12
C THR A 118 17.92 -28.92 61.87
N ALA A 119 18.14 -29.91 61.01
CA ALA A 119 18.74 -29.75 59.71
C ALA A 119 17.66 -29.96 58.64
N THR A 120 17.40 -28.87 57.94
CA THR A 120 16.63 -28.75 56.70
C THR A 120 16.94 -29.93 55.77
N VAL A 121 15.90 -30.64 55.32
CA VAL A 121 16.01 -31.65 54.26
C VAL A 121 16.51 -30.95 53.00
N HIS A 122 17.82 -31.03 52.75
CA HIS A 122 18.35 -30.77 51.42
C HIS A 122 18.02 -32.00 50.59
N SER A 123 17.04 -31.85 49.70
CA SER A 123 16.91 -32.75 48.56
C SER A 123 18.21 -32.63 47.75
N GLN A 124 19.13 -33.55 47.96
CA GLN A 124 20.24 -33.77 47.04
C GLN A 124 19.60 -34.30 45.75
N GLY A 125 19.30 -33.38 44.85
CA GLY A 125 18.85 -33.69 43.50
C GLY A 125 19.90 -34.54 42.79
N VAL A 126 19.41 -35.50 42.02
CA VAL A 126 20.17 -36.30 41.05
C VAL A 126 21.08 -35.36 40.23
N PRO A 127 22.37 -35.69 39.99
CA PRO A 127 23.22 -34.87 39.16
C PRO A 127 22.67 -34.89 37.73
N ALA A 128 22.06 -33.79 37.31
CA ALA A 128 21.75 -33.55 35.92
C ALA A 128 23.08 -33.52 35.14
N SER A 129 23.22 -34.45 34.20
CA SER A 129 24.34 -34.49 33.27
C SER A 129 24.39 -33.20 32.47
N GLY A 130 25.41 -32.37 32.74
CA GLY A 130 25.62 -31.05 32.14
C GLY A 130 25.30 -29.93 33.12
N ALA A 131 26.19 -29.65 34.07
CA ALA A 131 26.05 -28.46 34.92
C ALA A 131 26.06 -27.23 34.02
N ALA A 132 24.91 -26.51 33.96
CA ALA A 132 24.86 -25.19 33.38
C ALA A 132 25.97 -24.33 33.99
N LEU A 133 26.60 -23.46 33.20
CA LEU A 133 27.76 -22.66 33.61
C LEU A 133 27.51 -21.73 34.82
N GLY A 134 26.28 -21.65 35.31
CA GLY A 134 25.91 -20.81 36.45
C GLY A 134 25.96 -19.32 36.14
N LEU A 135 25.89 -18.94 34.87
CA LEU A 135 25.89 -17.55 34.41
C LEU A 135 24.45 -17.03 34.27
N GLY A 136 24.25 -15.76 34.62
CA GLY A 136 22.95 -15.08 34.52
C GLY A 136 22.02 -15.30 35.72
N ARG A 137 20.79 -14.81 35.60
CA ARG A 137 19.68 -15.05 36.53
C ARG A 137 18.40 -15.33 35.74
N PRO A 138 17.38 -15.96 36.34
CA PRO A 138 16.05 -15.99 35.74
C PRO A 138 15.57 -14.57 35.44
N ALA A 139 15.01 -14.37 34.24
CA ALA A 139 14.33 -13.14 33.89
C ALA A 139 13.06 -12.98 34.74
N PHE A 140 12.77 -11.76 35.16
CA PHE A 140 11.49 -11.48 35.83
C PHE A 140 10.38 -11.38 34.78
N ASP A 141 9.16 -11.71 35.16
CA ASP A 141 8.01 -11.68 34.25
C ASP A 141 7.80 -10.25 33.70
N GLU A 142 8.06 -9.22 34.51
CA GLU A 142 7.99 -7.81 34.09
C GLU A 142 9.06 -7.45 33.05
N GLU A 143 10.23 -8.07 33.11
CA GLU A 143 11.30 -7.82 32.12
C GLU A 143 10.98 -8.49 30.79
N ILE A 144 10.40 -9.69 30.84
CA ILE A 144 9.92 -10.39 29.66
C ILE A 144 8.79 -9.57 29.02
N ALA A 145 7.79 -9.15 29.80
CA ALA A 145 6.67 -8.35 29.30
C ALA A 145 7.12 -7.02 28.68
N ALA A 146 8.16 -6.37 29.23
CA ALA A 146 8.67 -5.12 28.69
C ALA A 146 9.44 -5.27 27.36
N TRP A 147 10.03 -6.44 27.10
CA TRP A 147 10.93 -6.64 25.95
C TRP A 147 10.35 -7.57 24.87
N ASP A 148 9.52 -8.52 25.26
CA ASP A 148 8.88 -9.49 24.39
C ASP A 148 7.49 -9.01 23.93
N VAL A 149 7.51 -7.99 23.08
CA VAL A 149 6.31 -7.37 22.46
C VAL A 149 6.09 -7.85 21.02
N LYS A 150 6.67 -8.99 20.64
CA LYS A 150 6.60 -9.49 19.26
C LYS A 150 5.22 -10.03 18.93
N VAL A 151 4.77 -9.82 17.70
CA VAL A 151 3.50 -10.38 17.21
C VAL A 151 3.77 -11.38 16.09
N LEU A 152 3.33 -12.62 16.30
CA LEU A 152 3.47 -13.70 15.32
C LEU A 152 2.31 -13.68 14.31
N PRO A 153 2.47 -14.30 13.12
CA PRO A 153 1.42 -14.35 12.08
C PRO A 153 0.07 -14.94 12.54
N ASP A 154 0.08 -15.78 13.57
CA ASP A 154 -1.13 -16.37 14.17
C ASP A 154 -1.77 -15.48 15.25
N GLY A 155 -1.32 -14.23 15.40
CA GLY A 155 -1.83 -13.25 16.36
C GLY A 155 -1.31 -13.41 17.79
N ARG A 156 -0.45 -14.41 18.06
CA ARG A 156 0.19 -14.52 19.38
C ARG A 156 1.05 -13.29 19.66
N GLY A 157 0.87 -12.71 20.84
CA GLY A 157 1.57 -11.50 21.28
C GLY A 157 0.75 -10.22 21.14
N LEU A 158 -0.41 -10.26 20.48
CA LEU A 158 -1.29 -9.09 20.37
C LEU A 158 -1.82 -8.64 21.75
N PRO A 159 -1.67 -7.36 22.11
CA PRO A 159 -2.30 -6.78 23.29
C PRO A 159 -3.82 -6.64 23.09
N GLU A 160 -4.56 -6.48 24.19
CA GLU A 160 -5.96 -6.07 24.14
C GLU A 160 -6.05 -4.64 23.60
N GLY A 161 -6.98 -4.38 22.68
CA GLY A 161 -7.16 -3.06 22.08
C GLY A 161 -7.91 -3.09 20.77
N SER A 162 -8.21 -1.90 20.25
CA SER A 162 -8.88 -1.72 18.96
C SER A 162 -8.62 -0.33 18.38
N GLY A 163 -8.66 -0.21 17.06
CA GLY A 163 -8.61 1.06 16.36
C GLY A 163 -9.32 0.99 15.02
N ASP A 164 -10.04 2.07 14.69
CA ASP A 164 -10.73 2.23 13.41
C ASP A 164 -9.90 3.05 12.41
N VAL A 165 -10.28 2.98 11.13
CA VAL A 165 -9.60 3.67 10.03
C VAL A 165 -9.57 5.19 10.23
N TRP A 166 -10.66 5.79 10.74
CA TRP A 166 -10.77 7.24 10.93
C TRP A 166 -9.83 7.76 12.01
N THR A 167 -9.77 7.07 13.15
CA THR A 167 -8.79 7.33 14.20
C THR A 167 -7.38 7.13 13.64
N GLY A 168 -7.19 6.10 12.82
CA GLY A 168 -5.93 5.80 12.16
C GLY A 168 -5.44 6.93 11.27
N ASP A 169 -6.31 7.53 10.44
CA ASP A 169 -6.00 8.71 9.62
C ASP A 169 -5.53 9.88 10.49
N GLU A 170 -6.22 10.18 11.58
CA GLU A 170 -5.83 11.27 12.49
C GLU A 170 -4.44 11.05 13.10
N VAL A 171 -4.18 9.86 13.62
CA VAL A 171 -2.90 9.50 14.24
C VAL A 171 -1.79 9.44 13.18
N PHE A 172 -2.08 8.91 11.98
CA PHE A 172 -1.13 8.82 10.88
C PHE A 172 -0.74 10.21 10.37
N ALA A 173 -1.69 11.15 10.27
CA ALA A 173 -1.41 12.53 9.90
C ALA A 173 -0.49 13.23 10.90
N GLU A 174 -0.61 12.93 12.19
CA GLU A 174 0.22 13.52 13.25
C GLU A 174 1.64 12.93 13.28
N TYR A 175 1.76 11.60 13.19
CA TYR A 175 3.01 10.91 13.49
C TYR A 175 3.75 10.35 12.26
N CYS A 176 3.07 10.17 11.13
CA CYS A 176 3.58 9.38 10.01
C CYS A 176 3.65 10.16 8.69
N ALA A 177 2.64 10.98 8.40
CA ALA A 177 2.44 11.60 7.08
C ALA A 177 3.55 12.56 6.64
N ALA A 178 4.32 13.10 7.60
CA ALA A 178 5.49 13.92 7.30
C ALA A 178 6.51 13.21 6.39
N CYS A 179 6.64 11.88 6.54
CA CYS A 179 7.53 11.05 5.72
C CYS A 179 6.75 10.15 4.76
N HIS A 180 5.63 9.58 5.20
CA HIS A 180 4.92 8.54 4.44
C HIS A 180 3.79 9.07 3.55
N GLY A 181 3.61 10.39 3.43
CA GLY A 181 2.50 10.98 2.68
C GLY A 181 1.18 10.91 3.44
N ASP A 182 0.16 11.64 3.01
CA ASP A 182 -1.11 11.66 3.75
C ASP A 182 -1.90 10.35 3.55
N PHE A 183 -1.69 9.67 2.42
CA PHE A 183 -2.34 8.42 2.02
C PHE A 183 -1.39 7.22 2.05
N ALA A 184 -0.32 7.32 2.84
CA ALA A 184 0.72 6.29 2.92
C ALA A 184 1.47 6.06 1.58
N GLU A 185 1.43 7.01 0.65
CA GLU A 185 2.01 6.95 -0.70
C GLU A 185 3.52 7.29 -0.76
N GLY A 186 4.12 7.65 0.37
CA GLY A 186 5.51 8.11 0.48
C GLY A 186 5.69 9.58 0.10
N ARG A 187 6.68 10.25 0.72
CA ARG A 187 7.16 11.58 0.31
C ARG A 187 8.65 11.54 0.00
N ASP A 188 9.04 12.25 -1.05
CA ASP A 188 10.42 12.29 -1.54
C ASP A 188 10.98 10.88 -1.79
N ALA A 189 11.93 10.45 -0.96
CA ALA A 189 12.56 9.12 -1.01
C ALA A 189 12.25 8.27 0.24
N TRP A 190 11.27 8.69 1.04
CA TRP A 190 10.79 7.88 2.17
C TRP A 190 9.94 6.71 1.68
N PRO A 191 9.87 5.61 2.46
CA PRO A 191 9.16 4.42 2.05
C PRO A 191 7.68 4.67 1.73
N VAL A 192 7.26 4.15 0.58
CA VAL A 192 5.86 4.00 0.16
C VAL A 192 5.24 2.83 0.94
N LEU A 193 4.11 3.06 1.61
CA LEU A 193 3.42 2.05 2.41
C LEU A 193 2.19 1.48 1.70
N ALA A 194 1.63 2.20 0.71
CA ALA A 194 0.47 1.79 -0.05
C ALA A 194 0.67 1.85 -1.57
N GLY A 195 0.09 0.89 -2.30
CA GLY A 195 0.15 0.79 -3.76
C GLY A 195 1.15 -0.26 -4.28
N GLY A 196 1.43 -0.25 -5.59
CA GLY A 196 2.39 -1.18 -6.21
C GLY A 196 1.87 -2.61 -6.44
N PHE A 197 0.55 -2.81 -6.37
CA PHE A 197 -0.07 -4.09 -6.72
C PHE A 197 0.28 -4.51 -8.14
N ASP A 198 0.53 -5.81 -8.32
CA ASP A 198 0.87 -6.43 -9.61
C ASP A 198 2.13 -5.88 -10.29
N THR A 199 3.05 -5.27 -9.53
CA THR A 199 4.36 -4.78 -10.04
C THR A 199 5.53 -5.72 -9.70
N LEU A 200 5.28 -6.87 -9.05
CA LEU A 200 6.35 -7.72 -8.50
C LEU A 200 7.25 -8.36 -9.56
N ASP A 201 6.78 -8.49 -10.80
CA ASP A 201 7.52 -8.98 -11.96
C ASP A 201 8.00 -7.87 -12.91
N ASP A 202 7.74 -6.60 -12.59
CA ASP A 202 8.25 -5.47 -13.33
C ASP A 202 9.77 -5.35 -13.21
N ARG A 203 10.37 -4.57 -14.12
CA ARG A 203 11.80 -4.23 -14.06
C ARG A 203 12.17 -3.50 -12.76
N ASP A 204 11.25 -2.70 -12.22
CA ASP A 204 11.44 -1.94 -10.97
C ASP A 204 10.19 -2.08 -10.07
N PRO A 205 10.10 -3.17 -9.27
CA PRO A 205 8.92 -3.45 -8.46
C PRO A 205 8.69 -2.46 -7.32
N VAL A 206 7.42 -2.09 -7.10
CA VAL A 206 7.00 -1.24 -5.97
C VAL A 206 6.47 -2.13 -4.85
N LYS A 207 7.33 -2.39 -3.85
CA LYS A 207 7.08 -3.35 -2.78
C LYS A 207 6.60 -2.65 -1.51
N THR A 208 5.30 -2.68 -1.27
CA THR A 208 4.64 -2.00 -0.15
C THR A 208 4.04 -3.00 0.85
N VAL A 209 3.34 -2.50 1.87
CA VAL A 209 2.57 -3.34 2.78
C VAL A 209 1.50 -4.13 2.02
N GLY A 210 0.74 -3.48 1.13
CA GLY A 210 -0.30 -4.17 0.37
C GLY A 210 0.26 -5.09 -0.71
N SER A 211 1.25 -4.66 -1.48
CA SER A 211 1.71 -5.43 -2.65
C SER A 211 2.63 -6.60 -2.32
N TYR A 212 3.37 -6.53 -1.21
CA TYR A 212 4.46 -7.47 -0.96
C TYR A 212 4.39 -8.17 0.40
N TRP A 213 3.91 -7.54 1.47
CA TRP A 213 4.03 -8.12 2.81
C TRP A 213 3.04 -9.28 3.00
N PRO A 214 3.46 -10.40 3.62
CA PRO A 214 2.61 -11.59 3.73
C PRO A 214 1.69 -11.56 4.96
N TYR A 215 2.05 -10.83 6.02
CA TYR A 215 1.36 -10.91 7.30
C TYR A 215 1.11 -9.53 7.90
N LEU A 216 -0.12 -9.32 8.39
CA LEU A 216 -0.51 -8.12 9.12
C LEU A 216 0.27 -7.98 10.44
N SER A 217 0.65 -9.10 11.06
CA SER A 217 1.43 -9.13 12.30
C SER A 217 2.72 -8.34 12.20
N THR A 218 3.38 -8.39 11.04
CA THR A 218 4.63 -7.65 10.79
C THR A 218 4.39 -6.15 10.75
N VAL A 219 3.25 -5.70 10.22
CA VAL A 219 2.87 -4.27 10.21
C VAL A 219 2.68 -3.79 11.65
N TRP A 220 1.86 -4.50 12.43
CA TRP A 220 1.58 -4.14 13.82
C TRP A 220 2.87 -4.12 14.66
N ASP A 221 3.66 -5.20 14.66
CA ASP A 221 4.88 -5.33 15.49
C ASP A 221 5.90 -4.25 15.13
N TYR A 222 6.15 -4.06 13.83
CA TYR A 222 7.15 -3.09 13.38
C TYR A 222 6.74 -1.65 13.71
N VAL A 223 5.47 -1.29 13.50
CA VAL A 223 4.97 0.05 13.84
C VAL A 223 5.06 0.30 15.35
N HIS A 224 4.55 -0.62 16.16
CA HIS A 224 4.61 -0.51 17.63
C HIS A 224 6.05 -0.39 18.15
N ARG A 225 6.95 -1.24 17.63
CA ARG A 225 8.31 -1.37 18.15
C ARG A 225 9.26 -0.29 17.64
N SER A 226 9.08 0.18 16.42
CA SER A 226 10.12 0.92 15.69
C SER A 226 9.64 2.25 15.06
N MET A 227 8.35 2.57 15.14
CA MET A 227 7.81 3.83 14.65
C MET A 227 7.24 4.68 15.80
N PRO A 228 7.19 6.02 15.63
CA PRO A 228 7.70 6.82 14.50
C PRO A 228 9.23 6.84 14.41
N PHE A 229 9.79 7.01 13.21
CA PHE A 229 11.25 7.06 13.03
C PHE A 229 11.85 8.26 13.80
N GLY A 230 12.77 7.97 14.73
CA GLY A 230 13.36 8.95 15.63
C GLY A 230 12.63 9.12 16.98
N ALA A 231 11.45 8.51 17.14
CA ALA A 231 10.64 8.53 18.36
C ALA A 231 9.95 7.18 18.63
N ALA A 232 10.61 6.07 18.34
CA ALA A 232 10.02 4.73 18.49
C ALA A 232 9.57 4.41 19.93
N GLY A 233 8.49 3.65 20.06
CA GLY A 233 7.94 3.21 21.36
C GLY A 233 7.10 4.28 22.08
N THR A 234 6.62 5.30 21.36
CA THR A 234 5.72 6.34 21.90
C THR A 234 4.25 6.09 21.64
N LEU A 235 3.92 5.19 20.71
CA LEU A 235 2.54 4.87 20.35
C LEU A 235 1.93 3.90 21.36
N THR A 236 0.65 4.08 21.64
CA THR A 236 -0.17 3.15 22.42
C THR A 236 -0.67 1.99 21.55
N ASP A 237 -1.07 0.89 22.19
CA ASP A 237 -1.59 -0.29 21.47
C ASP A 237 -2.79 0.05 20.55
N ASP A 238 -3.73 0.87 21.04
CA ASP A 238 -4.90 1.32 20.28
C ASP A 238 -4.52 2.22 19.09
N GLU A 239 -3.53 3.11 19.27
CA GLU A 239 -3.01 3.93 18.16
C GLU A 239 -2.34 3.07 17.08
N VAL A 240 -1.62 2.00 17.47
CA VAL A 240 -1.03 1.07 16.51
C VAL A 240 -2.10 0.27 15.77
N TYR A 241 -3.16 -0.18 16.45
CA TYR A 241 -4.31 -0.80 15.80
C TYR A 241 -4.96 0.16 14.78
N ALA A 242 -5.17 1.42 15.16
CA ALA A 242 -5.77 2.44 14.31
C ALA A 242 -4.89 2.74 13.08
N ILE A 243 -3.58 2.98 13.27
CA ILE A 243 -2.62 3.18 12.17
C ILE A 243 -2.62 1.96 11.24
N THR A 244 -2.64 0.75 11.78
CA THR A 244 -2.65 -0.49 10.99
C THR A 244 -3.93 -0.60 10.15
N ALA A 245 -5.10 -0.27 10.74
CA ALA A 245 -6.36 -0.20 10.02
C ALA A 245 -6.31 0.85 8.88
N TYR A 246 -5.72 2.02 9.12
CA TYR A 246 -5.55 3.05 8.10
C TYR A 246 -4.61 2.63 6.96
N ILE A 247 -3.53 1.91 7.25
CA ILE A 247 -2.63 1.37 6.22
C ILE A 247 -3.35 0.32 5.37
N LEU A 248 -4.18 -0.54 5.99
CA LEU A 248 -5.02 -1.49 5.25
C LEU A 248 -6.01 -0.77 4.32
N TYR A 249 -6.69 0.27 4.83
CA TYR A 249 -7.61 1.09 4.05
C TYR A 249 -6.88 1.79 2.89
N SER A 250 -5.71 2.37 3.13
CA SER A 250 -4.90 3.03 2.10
C SER A 250 -4.43 2.07 1.00
N ASN A 251 -4.45 0.76 1.28
CA ASN A 251 -4.15 -0.31 0.33
C ASN A 251 -5.41 -0.97 -0.27
N ASP A 252 -6.59 -0.39 -0.08
CA ASP A 252 -7.88 -0.93 -0.55
C ASP A 252 -8.18 -2.37 -0.05
N LEU A 253 -7.64 -2.75 1.13
CA LEU A 253 -7.83 -4.09 1.71
C LEU A 253 -9.03 -4.16 2.67
N VAL A 254 -9.49 -3.02 3.17
CA VAL A 254 -10.63 -2.88 4.09
C VAL A 254 -11.40 -1.60 3.79
N ASP A 255 -12.68 -1.56 4.19
CA ASP A 255 -13.54 -0.38 4.06
C ASP A 255 -13.24 0.69 5.13
N GLU A 256 -13.73 1.92 4.90
CA GLU A 256 -13.53 3.08 5.80
C GLU A 256 -14.15 2.91 7.21
N ASP A 257 -15.14 2.03 7.37
CA ASP A 257 -15.79 1.75 8.65
C ASP A 257 -15.15 0.56 9.39
N PHE A 258 -14.04 0.01 8.87
CA PHE A 258 -13.38 -1.15 9.45
C PHE A 258 -12.75 -0.83 10.83
N VAL A 259 -12.88 -1.78 11.75
CA VAL A 259 -12.28 -1.74 13.08
C VAL A 259 -11.35 -2.93 13.25
N LEU A 260 -10.06 -2.65 13.41
CA LEU A 260 -9.06 -3.66 13.73
C LEU A 260 -8.99 -3.83 15.24
N SER A 261 -9.13 -5.06 15.71
CA SER A 261 -8.94 -5.43 17.12
C SER A 261 -8.20 -6.76 17.19
N ARG A 262 -7.84 -7.18 18.41
CA ARG A 262 -7.28 -8.51 18.64
C ARG A 262 -8.17 -9.63 18.08
N GLU A 263 -9.49 -9.48 18.14
CA GLU A 263 -10.46 -10.45 17.66
C GLU A 263 -10.58 -10.47 16.14
N THR A 264 -10.55 -9.31 15.48
CA THR A 264 -10.70 -9.21 14.02
C THR A 264 -9.37 -9.35 13.27
N PHE A 265 -8.24 -9.34 13.98
CA PHE A 265 -6.90 -9.42 13.38
C PHE A 265 -6.71 -10.63 12.47
N GLY A 266 -7.22 -11.79 12.89
CA GLY A 266 -7.09 -13.06 12.15
C GLY A 266 -7.96 -13.15 10.90
N ASP A 267 -8.91 -12.21 10.73
CA ASP A 267 -9.82 -12.19 9.57
C ASP A 267 -9.18 -11.51 8.34
N VAL A 268 -8.09 -10.76 8.55
CA VAL A 268 -7.40 -10.03 7.47
C VAL A 268 -6.37 -10.94 6.79
N VAL A 269 -6.54 -11.13 5.48
CA VAL A 269 -5.57 -11.85 4.63
C VAL A 269 -4.88 -10.84 3.71
N MET A 270 -3.55 -10.77 3.80
CA MET A 270 -2.76 -9.87 2.93
C MET A 270 -2.72 -10.39 1.50
N TYR A 271 -2.67 -9.49 0.52
CA TYR A 271 -2.68 -9.84 -0.92
C TYR A 271 -1.58 -10.83 -1.30
N ASN A 272 -0.37 -10.67 -0.73
CA ASN A 272 0.80 -11.49 -1.04
C ASN A 272 1.11 -12.54 0.05
N ALA A 273 0.09 -13.04 0.77
CA ALA A 273 0.27 -14.01 1.86
C ALA A 273 1.05 -15.27 1.44
N ASP A 274 0.83 -15.76 0.20
CA ASP A 274 1.48 -16.95 -0.35
C ASP A 274 2.71 -16.63 -1.23
N GLY A 275 3.17 -15.37 -1.25
CA GLY A 275 4.20 -14.88 -2.16
C GLY A 275 5.65 -15.25 -1.79
N PHE A 276 5.86 -16.00 -0.72
CA PHE A 276 7.17 -16.31 -0.18
C PHE A 276 7.43 -17.81 -0.15
N ILE A 277 8.66 -18.19 -0.45
CA ILE A 277 9.15 -19.56 -0.33
C ILE A 277 10.29 -19.63 0.67
N VAL A 278 10.47 -20.80 1.28
CA VAL A 278 11.70 -21.12 1.99
C VAL A 278 12.83 -21.20 0.97
N ASP A 279 14.02 -20.73 1.35
CA ASP A 279 15.23 -20.75 0.52
C ASP A 279 15.44 -22.11 -0.19
N ASP A 280 15.34 -22.10 -1.51
CA ASP A 280 15.41 -23.28 -2.37
C ASP A 280 16.73 -23.39 -3.15
N ARG A 281 17.69 -22.48 -2.91
CA ARG A 281 19.03 -22.49 -3.53
C ARG A 281 19.77 -23.82 -3.40
N PRO A 282 19.63 -24.62 -2.31
CA PRO A 282 20.19 -25.98 -2.26
C PRO A 282 19.74 -26.90 -3.39
N VAL A 283 18.58 -26.66 -4.00
CA VAL A 283 18.02 -27.45 -5.10
C VAL A 283 18.19 -26.73 -6.44
N THR A 284 17.99 -25.41 -6.49
CA THR A 284 17.96 -24.65 -7.75
C THR A 284 19.32 -24.12 -8.19
N GLU A 285 20.25 -23.86 -7.27
CA GLU A 285 21.52 -23.18 -7.57
C GLU A 285 22.74 -24.02 -7.23
N TYR A 286 22.82 -24.58 -6.02
CA TYR A 286 24.04 -25.25 -5.55
C TYR A 286 24.48 -26.41 -6.46
N PRO A 287 23.58 -27.25 -7.01
CA PRO A 287 23.98 -28.28 -7.97
C PRO A 287 24.60 -27.71 -9.26
N ILE A 288 24.22 -26.48 -9.64
CA ILE A 288 24.78 -25.76 -10.80
C ILE A 288 26.19 -25.24 -10.47
N TRP A 289 26.40 -24.75 -9.24
CA TRP A 289 27.63 -24.05 -8.85
C TRP A 289 28.70 -24.92 -8.18
N THR A 290 28.37 -26.15 -7.80
CA THR A 290 29.31 -27.08 -7.14
C THR A 290 30.04 -28.02 -8.10
N GLY A 291 29.77 -27.92 -9.41
CA GLY A 291 30.48 -28.67 -10.45
C GLY A 291 31.96 -28.24 -10.59
N GLU A 292 32.74 -29.04 -11.33
CA GLU A 292 34.12 -28.68 -11.66
C GLU A 292 34.11 -27.44 -12.59
N PRO A 293 34.76 -26.32 -12.19
CA PRO A 293 34.77 -25.11 -13.01
C PRO A 293 35.62 -25.32 -14.27
N CYS A 294 35.32 -24.57 -15.33
CA CYS A 294 36.19 -24.55 -16.50
C CYS A 294 37.55 -23.92 -16.16
N MET A 295 38.63 -24.62 -16.53
CA MET A 295 40.01 -24.17 -16.27
C MET A 295 40.71 -23.56 -17.49
N SER A 296 40.31 -23.90 -18.72
CA SER A 296 40.93 -23.43 -19.96
C SER A 296 39.93 -23.33 -21.10
N ASP A 297 40.12 -22.36 -21.99
CA ASP A 297 39.30 -22.16 -23.21
C ASP A 297 37.79 -22.02 -22.92
N CYS A 298 37.44 -21.35 -21.83
CA CYS A 298 36.08 -21.33 -21.26
C CYS A 298 35.04 -20.49 -22.02
N LYS A 299 35.48 -19.61 -22.91
CA LYS A 299 34.60 -18.82 -23.78
C LYS A 299 35.06 -18.97 -25.23
N SER A 300 34.11 -19.19 -26.13
CA SER A 300 34.36 -19.27 -27.57
C SER A 300 34.56 -17.89 -28.22
N ALA A 301 34.09 -16.82 -27.57
CA ALA A 301 34.23 -15.44 -28.01
C ALA A 301 35.15 -14.64 -27.08
N PRO A 302 35.82 -13.58 -27.58
CA PRO A 302 36.54 -12.63 -26.74
C PRO A 302 35.65 -12.05 -25.63
N ALA A 303 36.24 -11.75 -24.49
CA ALA A 303 35.53 -11.03 -23.44
C ALA A 303 35.30 -9.57 -23.87
N GLU A 304 34.05 -9.14 -23.81
CA GLU A 304 33.64 -7.75 -24.12
C GLU A 304 33.16 -7.03 -22.86
N ILE A 305 33.48 -5.74 -22.76
CA ILE A 305 33.04 -4.87 -21.67
C ILE A 305 31.63 -4.38 -22.00
N THR A 306 30.65 -4.75 -21.19
CA THR A 306 29.23 -4.38 -21.40
C THR A 306 28.76 -3.22 -20.52
N ARG A 307 29.41 -2.99 -19.37
CA ARG A 307 29.08 -1.88 -18.45
C ARG A 307 30.33 -1.42 -17.70
N ARG A 308 30.43 -0.12 -17.39
CA ARG A 308 31.48 0.44 -16.53
C ARG A 308 30.84 1.29 -15.44
N ALA A 309 31.26 1.11 -14.18
CA ALA A 309 30.75 1.91 -13.06
C ALA A 309 31.04 3.42 -13.25
N THR A 310 32.13 3.74 -13.95
CA THR A 310 32.50 5.11 -14.34
C THR A 310 31.48 5.78 -15.27
N ASP A 311 30.65 5.00 -15.96
CA ASP A 311 29.61 5.55 -16.83
C ASP A 311 28.48 6.17 -16.00
N VAL A 312 28.22 5.62 -14.80
CA VAL A 312 27.20 6.12 -13.87
C VAL A 312 27.75 7.24 -12.98
N GLY A 313 29.00 7.15 -12.52
CA GLY A 313 29.70 8.26 -11.84
C GLY A 313 29.09 8.74 -10.51
N VAL A 314 28.39 7.87 -9.78
CA VAL A 314 27.75 8.21 -8.48
C VAL A 314 28.62 7.89 -7.26
N THR A 315 29.87 7.47 -7.48
CA THR A 315 30.83 7.22 -6.38
C THR A 315 31.51 8.54 -5.98
N PRO A 316 31.44 8.95 -4.71
CA PRO A 316 32.19 10.10 -4.23
C PRO A 316 33.70 9.88 -4.40
N ALA A 317 34.41 10.93 -4.81
CA ALA A 317 35.86 10.99 -4.86
C ALA A 317 36.45 11.25 -3.46
N ASP A 318 37.74 11.00 -3.31
CA ASP A 318 38.46 11.16 -2.03
C ASP A 318 38.45 12.60 -1.49
N ASP A 319 38.27 13.59 -2.36
CA ASP A 319 38.15 15.01 -2.01
C ASP A 319 36.70 15.44 -1.73
N GLY A 320 35.76 14.49 -1.73
CA GLY A 320 34.32 14.71 -1.54
C GLY A 320 33.60 15.24 -2.78
N SER A 321 34.28 15.43 -3.91
CA SER A 321 33.63 15.71 -5.18
C SER A 321 32.96 14.47 -5.74
N MET A 322 32.01 14.62 -6.67
CA MET A 322 31.45 13.47 -7.39
C MET A 322 32.38 13.15 -8.56
N ALA A 323 32.75 11.88 -8.72
CA ALA A 323 33.59 11.46 -9.84
C ALA A 323 32.88 11.74 -11.17
N GLU A 324 33.50 12.55 -12.03
CA GLU A 324 32.94 12.97 -13.31
C GLU A 324 32.61 11.74 -14.19
N SER A 325 31.32 11.52 -14.44
CA SER A 325 30.79 10.39 -15.19
C SER A 325 31.23 10.47 -16.66
N GLN A 326 31.33 9.32 -17.32
CA GLN A 326 31.63 9.31 -18.76
C GLN A 326 30.54 10.03 -19.57
N MET A 327 29.29 9.98 -19.10
CA MET A 327 28.16 10.69 -19.70
C MET A 327 28.29 12.21 -19.57
N GLU A 328 28.70 12.73 -18.39
CA GLU A 328 29.00 14.16 -18.20
C GLU A 328 30.15 14.62 -19.12
N LYS A 329 31.19 13.81 -19.30
CA LYS A 329 32.30 14.10 -20.23
C LYS A 329 31.84 14.16 -21.69
N GLU A 330 30.99 13.23 -22.08
CA GLU A 330 30.42 13.20 -23.44
C GLU A 330 29.48 14.40 -23.65
N LEU A 331 28.61 14.73 -22.69
CA LEU A 331 27.72 15.90 -22.75
C LEU A 331 28.51 17.21 -22.82
N ALA A 332 29.57 17.36 -22.02
CA ALA A 332 30.46 18.51 -22.04
C ALA A 332 31.20 18.63 -23.38
N SER A 333 31.58 17.49 -24.00
CA SER A 333 32.21 17.47 -25.32
C SER A 333 31.27 17.86 -26.46
N LEU A 334 29.96 17.73 -26.25
CA LEU A 334 28.90 18.12 -27.19
C LEU A 334 28.39 19.56 -26.96
N GLY A 335 28.99 20.32 -26.04
CA GLY A 335 28.60 21.69 -25.73
C GLY A 335 27.38 21.82 -24.83
N GLY A 336 26.98 20.74 -24.15
CA GLY A 336 25.91 20.77 -23.15
C GLY A 336 26.28 21.60 -21.93
N VAL A 337 25.34 22.39 -21.43
CA VAL A 337 25.46 23.19 -20.20
C VAL A 337 25.71 22.27 -18.99
N GLU A 338 26.61 22.72 -18.10
CA GLU A 338 26.89 22.10 -16.80
C GLU A 338 25.57 21.72 -16.10
N TRP A 339 25.32 20.42 -15.95
CA TRP A 339 24.33 19.94 -15.01
C TRP A 339 24.82 20.27 -13.60
N GLY A 340 24.34 21.40 -13.06
CA GLY A 340 24.22 21.74 -11.65
C GLY A 340 25.46 21.53 -10.77
N LYS A 341 26.18 22.62 -10.48
CA LYS A 341 27.19 22.71 -9.40
C LYS A 341 26.64 22.53 -7.97
N GLU A 342 25.35 22.25 -7.81
CA GLU A 342 24.72 22.02 -6.51
C GLU A 342 24.08 20.64 -6.46
N ARG A 343 24.93 19.61 -6.40
CA ARG A 343 24.53 18.29 -5.89
C ARG A 343 24.68 18.29 -4.37
N VAL A 344 23.61 18.64 -3.66
CA VAL A 344 23.40 18.18 -2.28
C VAL A 344 22.66 16.86 -2.38
N ALA A 345 23.07 15.86 -1.59
CA ALA A 345 22.49 14.51 -1.64
C ALA A 345 20.97 14.54 -1.42
N GLY A 346 20.21 14.17 -2.45
CA GLY A 346 18.75 13.99 -2.39
C GLY A 346 18.04 14.61 -3.59
N SER A 347 17.13 13.84 -4.19
CA SER A 347 16.24 14.18 -5.32
C SER A 347 16.88 14.25 -6.71
N VAL A 348 16.63 13.20 -7.52
CA VAL A 348 15.99 13.30 -8.85
C VAL A 348 15.36 11.93 -9.14
N PHE A 349 14.03 11.87 -9.23
CA PHE A 349 13.33 10.74 -9.86
C PHE A 349 13.27 11.04 -11.36
N MET A 350 13.75 10.11 -12.19
CA MET A 350 13.69 10.23 -13.65
C MET A 350 12.52 9.37 -14.12
N ASP A 351 11.45 9.99 -14.63
CA ASP A 351 10.37 9.26 -15.30
C ASP A 351 10.89 8.70 -16.64
N PRO A 352 10.94 7.36 -16.83
CA PRO A 352 11.44 6.77 -18.07
C PRO A 352 10.46 6.87 -19.26
N ASN A 353 9.26 7.43 -19.09
CA ASN A 353 8.23 7.54 -20.14
C ASN A 353 7.89 8.98 -20.56
N ALA A 354 8.68 9.99 -20.18
CA ALA A 354 8.46 11.36 -20.67
C ALA A 354 8.84 11.48 -22.16
N GLU A 355 7.84 11.58 -23.05
CA GLU A 355 8.05 12.04 -24.42
C GLU A 355 8.31 13.56 -24.44
N PRO A 356 9.19 14.07 -25.32
CA PRO A 356 9.62 15.46 -25.27
C PRO A 356 8.51 16.41 -25.75
N GLU A 357 8.02 17.26 -24.87
CA GLU A 357 7.19 18.40 -25.25
C GLU A 357 8.03 19.44 -26.01
N GLU A 358 7.59 19.78 -27.21
CA GLU A 358 8.21 20.77 -28.10
C GLU A 358 7.90 22.18 -27.56
N GLU A 359 8.93 22.87 -27.03
CA GLU A 359 8.84 24.25 -26.55
C GLU A 359 8.34 25.20 -27.66
N ALA A 360 7.11 25.67 -27.53
CA ALA A 360 6.62 26.83 -28.28
C ALA A 360 7.22 28.10 -27.67
N ALA A 361 8.17 28.68 -28.41
CA ALA A 361 8.86 29.92 -28.09
C ALA A 361 7.89 31.08 -27.78
N ALA A 362 8.09 31.69 -26.61
CA ALA A 362 7.46 32.95 -26.22
C ALA A 362 8.01 34.10 -27.09
N GLU A 363 7.11 34.80 -27.78
CA GLU A 363 7.40 36.05 -28.48
C GLU A 363 6.95 37.22 -27.59
N GLU A 364 7.92 38.04 -27.16
CA GLU A 364 7.69 39.28 -26.39
C GLU A 364 7.05 40.37 -27.26
N ALA A 365 6.02 41.05 -26.73
CA ALA A 365 5.58 42.37 -27.17
C ALA A 365 4.92 43.16 -26.01
N PRO A 366 4.95 44.50 -26.03
CA PRO A 366 5.43 45.30 -24.90
C PRO A 366 4.35 45.98 -24.05
N ALA A 367 4.79 46.49 -22.89
CA ALA A 367 4.01 47.29 -21.95
C ALA A 367 3.62 48.67 -22.52
N GLU A 368 2.33 49.03 -22.45
CA GLU A 368 1.90 50.43 -22.49
C GLU A 368 0.60 50.68 -21.67
N GLN A 369 0.80 51.39 -20.57
CA GLN A 369 -0.04 52.39 -19.89
C GLN A 369 -1.57 52.27 -19.74
N VAL A 370 -1.94 52.34 -18.46
CA VAL A 370 -3.22 52.70 -17.86
C VAL A 370 -3.73 54.07 -18.35
N ALA A 371 -4.98 54.15 -18.80
CA ALA A 371 -5.76 55.39 -18.82
C ALA A 371 -7.23 55.11 -18.44
N SER A 372 -7.67 55.84 -17.41
CA SER A 372 -9.01 55.88 -16.83
C SER A 372 -10.05 56.50 -17.78
N ALA A 373 -11.27 55.93 -17.83
CA ALA A 373 -12.50 56.70 -18.03
C ALA A 373 -13.75 55.89 -17.59
N GLU A 374 -14.32 56.35 -16.47
CA GLU A 374 -15.71 56.40 -16.04
C GLU A 374 -16.80 55.50 -16.68
N SER A 375 -17.44 54.76 -15.76
CA SER A 375 -18.88 54.48 -15.61
C SER A 375 -19.84 55.09 -16.64
N THR A 376 -20.61 54.21 -17.30
CA THR A 376 -22.02 54.45 -17.53
C THR A 376 -22.83 53.26 -17.02
N THR A 377 -23.74 53.58 -16.11
CA THR A 377 -24.81 52.70 -15.63
C THR A 377 -25.75 52.36 -16.78
N ASP A 378 -26.06 51.08 -16.96
CA ASP A 378 -27.44 50.69 -17.23
C ASP A 378 -27.79 49.45 -16.40
N ALA A 379 -28.82 49.60 -15.59
CA ALA A 379 -29.39 48.56 -14.78
C ALA A 379 -30.50 47.91 -15.60
N THR A 380 -30.39 46.61 -15.89
CA THR A 380 -31.48 45.61 -15.89
C THR A 380 -30.99 44.32 -16.55
N ALA A 381 -30.50 43.37 -15.75
CA ALA A 381 -30.62 41.96 -16.07
C ALA A 381 -30.99 41.24 -14.77
N ALA A 382 -32.21 40.71 -14.78
CA ALA A 382 -32.71 39.85 -13.73
C ALA A 382 -31.78 38.65 -13.54
N ALA A 383 -31.77 38.12 -12.32
CA ALA A 383 -31.24 36.81 -12.01
C ALA A 383 -31.85 35.75 -12.95
N GLU A 384 -31.15 35.41 -14.02
CA GLU A 384 -31.24 34.08 -14.59
C GLU A 384 -30.36 33.22 -13.70
N GLY A 385 -30.99 32.30 -12.95
CA GLY A 385 -30.25 31.24 -12.28
C GLY A 385 -29.45 30.41 -13.30
N PRO A 386 -28.57 29.50 -12.83
CA PRO A 386 -27.78 28.67 -13.73
C PRO A 386 -28.68 27.93 -14.74
N ASP A 387 -28.23 27.84 -15.99
CA ASP A 387 -28.99 27.21 -17.08
C ASP A 387 -29.54 25.84 -16.61
N PRO A 388 -30.88 25.64 -16.57
CA PRO A 388 -31.47 24.41 -16.04
C PRO A 388 -30.97 23.14 -16.73
N SER A 389 -30.56 23.23 -18.00
CA SER A 389 -29.99 22.11 -18.73
C SER A 389 -28.56 21.76 -18.27
N LEU A 390 -27.75 22.77 -17.96
CA LEU A 390 -26.41 22.60 -17.37
C LEU A 390 -26.51 22.10 -15.93
N VAL A 391 -27.47 22.59 -15.14
CA VAL A 391 -27.71 22.10 -13.77
C VAL A 391 -28.04 20.61 -13.78
N ALA A 392 -28.91 20.16 -14.70
CA ALA A 392 -29.27 18.74 -14.81
C ALA A 392 -28.09 17.85 -15.29
N ALA A 393 -27.25 18.37 -16.20
CA ALA A 393 -26.01 17.69 -16.57
C ALA A 393 -25.04 17.62 -15.39
N GLY A 394 -24.93 18.71 -14.62
CA GLY A 394 -24.07 18.83 -13.46
C GLY A 394 -24.47 17.89 -12.32
N GLU A 395 -25.77 17.66 -12.09
CA GLU A 395 -26.24 16.66 -11.13
C GLU A 395 -25.72 15.26 -11.48
N SER A 396 -25.67 14.92 -12.77
CA SER A 396 -25.15 13.63 -13.23
C SER A 396 -23.62 13.55 -13.08
N ALA A 397 -22.91 14.62 -13.42
CA ALA A 397 -21.46 14.70 -13.29
C ALA A 397 -21.01 14.75 -11.81
N PHE A 398 -21.82 15.34 -10.92
CA PHE A 398 -21.56 15.42 -9.47
C PHE A 398 -21.49 14.04 -8.78
N ARG A 399 -21.93 12.96 -9.44
CA ARG A 399 -21.79 11.59 -8.91
C ARG A 399 -20.35 11.23 -8.54
N GLN A 400 -19.36 11.80 -9.22
CA GLN A 400 -17.95 11.60 -8.89
C GLN A 400 -17.52 12.28 -7.57
N CYS A 401 -18.30 13.24 -7.08
CA CYS A 401 -18.09 13.95 -5.82
C CYS A 401 -18.89 13.32 -4.66
N ALA A 402 -19.92 12.52 -4.97
CA ALA A 402 -20.92 12.05 -4.02
C ALA A 402 -20.42 10.98 -3.03
N SER A 403 -19.28 10.35 -3.31
CA SER A 403 -18.60 9.46 -2.35
C SER A 403 -18.12 10.25 -1.13
N CYS A 404 -17.46 11.39 -1.37
CA CYS A 404 -16.82 12.18 -0.32
C CYS A 404 -17.67 13.36 0.17
N HIS A 405 -18.59 13.88 -0.66
CA HIS A 405 -19.34 15.10 -0.36
C HIS A 405 -20.86 14.87 -0.33
N GLN A 406 -21.54 15.66 0.50
CA GLN A 406 -22.99 15.80 0.48
C GLN A 406 -23.38 17.21 0.08
N ILE A 407 -24.54 17.32 -0.59
CA ILE A 407 -25.17 18.57 -1.01
C ILE A 407 -26.70 18.41 -0.93
N GLY A 408 -27.41 19.50 -0.67
CA GLY A 408 -28.86 19.53 -0.45
C GLY A 408 -29.27 19.57 1.02
N GLU A 409 -30.57 19.44 1.25
CA GLU A 409 -31.19 19.55 2.58
C GLU A 409 -30.60 18.50 3.55
N GLY A 410 -30.07 18.96 4.68
CA GLY A 410 -29.49 18.09 5.71
C GLY A 410 -28.10 17.54 5.41
N ALA A 411 -27.38 18.09 4.43
CA ALA A 411 -26.00 17.70 4.11
C ALA A 411 -25.06 17.80 5.33
N LYS A 412 -24.22 16.78 5.52
CA LYS A 412 -23.23 16.67 6.60
C LYS A 412 -21.82 16.49 6.02
N ASN A 413 -20.82 16.83 6.83
CA ASN A 413 -19.43 16.53 6.54
C ASN A 413 -19.20 15.00 6.52
N ARG A 414 -18.37 14.54 5.59
CA ARG A 414 -17.87 13.15 5.46
C ARG A 414 -16.35 13.20 5.25
N SER A 415 -15.79 12.35 4.40
CA SER A 415 -14.39 12.43 3.92
C SER A 415 -14.09 13.81 3.29
N GLY A 416 -15.09 14.49 2.72
CA GLY A 416 -15.05 15.89 2.33
C GLY A 416 -16.10 16.76 3.07
N PRO A 417 -15.94 18.10 3.10
CA PRO A 417 -16.92 19.00 3.71
C PRO A 417 -18.23 19.04 2.92
N GLN A 418 -19.33 19.40 3.57
CA GLN A 418 -20.60 19.65 2.86
C GLN A 418 -20.48 20.83 1.86
N LEU A 419 -21.20 20.76 0.74
CA LEU A 419 -21.02 21.68 -0.39
C LEU A 419 -22.18 22.69 -0.61
N ASN A 420 -23.16 22.76 0.29
CA ASN A 420 -24.16 23.83 0.25
C ASN A 420 -23.49 25.19 0.44
N GLY A 421 -23.90 26.18 -0.37
CA GLY A 421 -23.37 27.53 -0.33
C GLY A 421 -21.86 27.59 -0.54
N VAL A 422 -21.30 26.71 -1.37
CA VAL A 422 -19.84 26.70 -1.63
C VAL A 422 -19.40 27.90 -2.46
N PHE A 423 -20.26 28.41 -3.35
CA PHE A 423 -19.91 29.51 -4.25
C PHE A 423 -19.88 30.84 -3.49
N GLY A 424 -18.81 31.62 -3.65
CA GLY A 424 -18.52 32.84 -2.89
C GLY A 424 -18.06 32.61 -1.45
N ARG A 425 -17.97 31.37 -0.96
CA ARG A 425 -17.53 31.05 0.40
C ARG A 425 -16.01 31.08 0.50
N VAL A 426 -15.49 31.54 1.64
CA VAL A 426 -14.06 31.46 1.95
C VAL A 426 -13.62 29.99 1.95
N VAL A 427 -12.49 29.71 1.31
CA VAL A 427 -11.89 28.38 1.28
C VAL A 427 -11.66 27.89 2.71
N GLY A 428 -11.91 26.61 3.00
CA GLY A 428 -11.61 26.05 4.32
C GLY A 428 -12.52 26.50 5.48
N SER A 429 -13.71 27.03 5.21
CA SER A 429 -14.54 27.69 6.24
C SER A 429 -15.75 26.90 6.75
N VAL A 430 -15.94 25.62 6.37
CA VAL A 430 -17.08 24.83 6.88
C VAL A 430 -16.82 24.41 8.33
N GLU A 431 -17.78 24.73 9.20
CA GLU A 431 -17.69 24.40 10.62
C GLU A 431 -17.62 22.88 10.85
N GLY A 432 -16.76 22.46 11.78
CA GLY A 432 -16.60 21.06 12.18
C GLY A 432 -15.87 20.16 11.17
N PHE A 433 -15.36 20.69 10.06
CA PHE A 433 -14.52 19.92 9.12
C PHE A 433 -13.02 20.21 9.37
N ARG A 434 -12.18 19.17 9.36
CA ARG A 434 -10.72 19.31 9.52
C ARG A 434 -10.04 19.43 8.17
N TYR A 435 -9.66 20.65 7.81
CA TYR A 435 -8.96 20.94 6.56
C TYR A 435 -7.47 20.59 6.59
N SER A 436 -6.89 20.31 5.41
CA SER A 436 -5.44 20.19 5.23
C SER A 436 -4.74 21.53 5.47
N ASN A 437 -3.43 21.50 5.70
CA ASN A 437 -2.66 22.74 5.92
C ASN A 437 -2.72 23.65 4.69
N ALA A 438 -2.62 23.10 3.47
CA ALA A 438 -2.74 23.89 2.23
C ALA A 438 -4.07 24.66 2.14
N ILE A 439 -5.18 24.03 2.52
CA ILE A 439 -6.51 24.67 2.50
C ILE A 439 -6.63 25.71 3.63
N LYS A 440 -6.02 25.48 4.80
CA LYS A 440 -5.96 26.47 5.88
C LYS A 440 -5.14 27.69 5.50
N ASP A 441 -4.02 27.50 4.80
CA ASP A 441 -3.15 28.57 4.34
C ASP A 441 -3.90 29.45 3.33
N ALA A 442 -4.53 28.84 2.31
CA ALA A 442 -5.42 29.54 1.37
C ALA A 442 -6.60 30.26 2.07
N SER A 443 -7.16 29.66 3.12
CA SER A 443 -8.19 30.31 3.95
C SER A 443 -7.66 31.58 4.62
N SER A 444 -6.43 31.53 5.14
CA SER A 444 -5.78 32.67 5.82
C SER A 444 -5.45 33.83 4.88
N GLU A 445 -5.21 33.52 3.61
CA GLU A 445 -5.02 34.48 2.53
C GLU A 445 -6.34 35.08 2.01
N GLY A 446 -7.48 34.56 2.48
CA GLY A 446 -8.81 35.05 2.13
C GLY A 446 -9.29 34.59 0.76
N VAL A 447 -8.74 33.48 0.23
CA VAL A 447 -9.20 32.89 -1.03
C VAL A 447 -10.67 32.49 -0.89
N VAL A 448 -11.46 32.79 -1.92
CA VAL A 448 -12.89 32.44 -2.00
C VAL A 448 -13.12 31.47 -3.15
N TRP A 449 -14.14 30.63 -3.02
CA TRP A 449 -14.59 29.73 -4.08
C TRP A 449 -15.48 30.47 -5.07
N ASP A 450 -14.90 31.05 -6.11
CA ASP A 450 -15.63 31.60 -7.26
C ASP A 450 -15.49 30.67 -8.48
N GLU A 451 -15.99 31.10 -9.64
CA GLU A 451 -15.92 30.29 -10.86
C GLU A 451 -14.48 29.93 -11.24
N GLU A 452 -13.55 30.88 -11.11
CA GLU A 452 -12.16 30.69 -11.52
C GLU A 452 -11.43 29.75 -10.55
N THR A 453 -11.52 30.03 -9.25
CA THR A 453 -10.82 29.24 -8.23
C THR A 453 -11.40 27.83 -8.11
N LEU A 454 -12.73 27.69 -8.22
CA LEU A 454 -13.39 26.38 -8.17
C LEU A 454 -13.13 25.58 -9.45
N SER A 455 -13.10 26.21 -10.63
CA SER A 455 -12.72 25.54 -11.88
C SER A 455 -11.29 25.03 -11.82
N GLY A 456 -10.34 25.90 -11.44
CA GLY A 456 -8.92 25.54 -11.36
C GLY A 456 -8.68 24.41 -10.36
N PHE A 457 -9.30 24.50 -9.18
CA PHE A 457 -9.18 23.45 -8.17
C PHE A 457 -9.84 22.14 -8.59
N LEU A 458 -11.00 22.16 -9.24
CA LEU A 458 -11.67 20.93 -9.68
C LEU A 458 -10.99 20.28 -10.89
N ALA A 459 -10.31 21.04 -11.75
CA ALA A 459 -9.56 20.50 -12.89
C ALA A 459 -8.29 19.74 -12.48
N ASP A 460 -7.59 20.24 -11.44
CA ASP A 460 -6.43 19.57 -10.82
C ASP A 460 -6.27 20.00 -9.35
N PRO A 461 -6.88 19.29 -8.40
CA PRO A 461 -6.83 19.66 -6.98
C PRO A 461 -5.42 19.74 -6.41
N LYS A 462 -4.58 18.74 -6.74
CA LYS A 462 -3.22 18.63 -6.22
C LYS A 462 -2.29 19.64 -6.88
N GLY A 463 -2.47 19.91 -8.18
CA GLY A 463 -1.74 20.96 -8.88
C GLY A 463 -2.14 22.37 -8.43
N TYR A 464 -3.43 22.61 -8.17
CA TYR A 464 -3.93 23.92 -7.76
C TYR A 464 -3.60 24.25 -6.30
N LEU A 465 -3.76 23.29 -5.38
CA LEU A 465 -3.39 23.43 -3.97
C LEU A 465 -2.55 22.23 -3.53
N ASN A 466 -1.23 22.34 -3.71
CA ASN A 466 -0.29 21.32 -3.28
C ASN A 466 -0.40 21.07 -1.76
N GLY A 467 -0.62 19.81 -1.36
CA GLY A 467 -0.92 19.44 0.03
C GLY A 467 -2.42 19.50 0.39
N THR A 468 -3.31 19.60 -0.59
CA THR A 468 -4.74 19.33 -0.38
C THR A 468 -4.97 17.86 -0.03
N ARG A 469 -5.88 17.60 0.94
CA ARG A 469 -6.34 16.25 1.28
C ARG A 469 -7.43 15.73 0.33
N MET A 470 -7.84 16.52 -0.67
CA MET A 470 -8.79 16.05 -1.68
C MET A 470 -8.08 15.14 -2.70
N SER A 471 -8.12 13.82 -2.47
CA SER A 471 -7.56 12.82 -3.38
C SER A 471 -8.48 12.58 -4.58
N PHE A 472 -8.50 13.55 -5.50
CA PHE A 472 -9.30 13.50 -6.71
C PHE A 472 -8.43 13.83 -7.92
N ARG A 473 -8.55 13.03 -9.00
CA ARG A 473 -7.73 13.15 -10.22
C ARG A 473 -8.03 14.41 -11.06
N GLY A 474 -9.10 15.12 -10.70
CA GLY A 474 -9.58 16.29 -11.40
C GLY A 474 -10.57 15.97 -12.52
N VAL A 475 -11.40 16.94 -12.87
CA VAL A 475 -12.38 16.84 -13.97
C VAL A 475 -11.68 17.22 -15.27
N LYS A 476 -11.52 16.25 -16.18
CA LYS A 476 -10.79 16.45 -17.45
C LYS A 476 -11.68 16.97 -18.57
N ASP A 477 -12.98 16.69 -18.51
CA ASP A 477 -13.94 17.18 -19.49
C ASP A 477 -14.42 18.58 -19.07
N GLU A 478 -14.18 19.58 -19.93
CA GLU A 478 -14.54 20.97 -19.68
C GLU A 478 -16.06 21.18 -19.58
N ALA A 479 -16.87 20.38 -20.28
CA ALA A 479 -18.32 20.47 -20.22
C ALA A 479 -18.86 19.90 -18.91
N ASP A 480 -18.29 18.80 -18.43
CA ASP A 480 -18.61 18.26 -17.09
C ASP A 480 -18.17 19.22 -15.99
N LEU A 481 -17.00 19.86 -16.12
CA LEU A 481 -16.52 20.85 -15.17
C LEU A 481 -17.48 22.05 -15.08
N ALA A 482 -17.86 22.63 -16.23
CA ALA A 482 -18.82 23.74 -16.28
C ALA A 482 -20.20 23.33 -15.73
N ALA A 483 -20.65 22.11 -16.03
CA ALA A 483 -21.92 21.58 -15.54
C ALA A 483 -21.91 21.40 -14.00
N ILE A 484 -20.82 20.84 -13.44
CA ILE A 484 -20.66 20.69 -11.98
C ILE A 484 -20.70 22.06 -11.30
N ILE A 485 -20.01 23.05 -11.84
CA ILE A 485 -20.01 24.41 -11.29
C ILE A 485 -21.42 25.01 -11.31
N ALA A 486 -22.13 24.88 -12.42
CA ALA A 486 -23.53 25.32 -12.52
C ALA A 486 -24.44 24.61 -11.51
N TYR A 487 -24.23 23.30 -11.29
CA TYR A 487 -24.96 22.53 -10.29
C TYR A 487 -24.64 22.98 -8.86
N LEU A 488 -23.37 23.14 -8.49
CA LEU A 488 -22.97 23.67 -7.18
C LEU A 488 -23.51 25.09 -6.93
N ALA A 489 -23.51 25.94 -7.97
CA ALA A 489 -24.09 27.27 -7.94
C ALA A 489 -25.61 27.26 -7.71
N SER A 490 -26.31 26.14 -7.96
CA SER A 490 -27.75 26.04 -7.69
C SER A 490 -28.12 25.80 -6.23
N PHE A 491 -27.14 25.48 -5.36
CA PHE A 491 -27.34 25.24 -3.91
C PHE A 491 -26.82 26.40 -3.04
N GLN A 492 -27.03 27.64 -3.45
CA GLN A 492 -26.78 28.80 -2.58
C GLN A 492 -27.90 28.95 -1.56
N GLU A 493 -27.55 29.39 -0.33
CA GLU A 493 -28.52 29.74 0.71
C GLU A 493 -29.08 31.16 0.53
#